data_AF-A0AA43D3Y9-F1
#
_entry.id   AF-A0AA43D3Y9-F1
#
_cell.length_a   1.000
_cell.length_b   1.000
_cell.length_c   1.000
_cell.angle_alpha   90.00
_cell.angle_beta   90.00
_cell.angle_gamma   90.00
#
_symmetry.space_group_name_H-M   'P 1'
#
loop_
_entity.id
_entity.type
_entity.pdbx_description
1 polymer ?
#
loop_
_entity_poly.entity_id
_entity_poly.type
_entity_poly.pdbx_seq_one_letter_code
_entity_poly.pdbx_strand_id
1 'polypeptide(L)' 'AEGLKRIGANQASLVGCIGPLATMAFAWAFLGEVITPVQLAGAILVLAGVLIISLKPQTAA' A
#
# COMPACT_ATOMS: atom_id res chain seq x y z
N ALA A 1 -2.76 10.78 16.52
CA ALA A 1 -1.46 10.54 17.17
C ALA A 1 -1.48 9.32 18.10
N GLU A 2 -2.55 9.07 18.84
CA GLU A 2 -2.61 7.97 19.83
C GLU A 2 -2.64 6.55 19.22
N GLY A 3 -3.27 6.38 18.04
CA GLY A 3 -3.29 5.10 17.32
C GLY A 3 -1.91 4.66 16.81
N LEU A 4 -1.06 5.60 16.41
CA LEU A 4 0.34 5.33 16.01
C LEU A 4 1.17 4.83 17.20
N LYS A 5 0.83 5.30 18.41
CA LYS A 5 1.47 4.93 19.67
C LYS A 5 1.07 3.53 20.16
N ARG A 6 -0.13 3.06 19.79
CA ARG A 6 -0.66 1.72 20.16
C ARG A 6 -0.30 0.62 19.16
N ILE A 7 -0.19 0.95 17.87
CA ILE A 7 0.06 0.01 16.77
C ILE A 7 1.54 0.02 16.33
N GLY A 8 2.28 1.09 16.65
CA GLY A 8 3.66 1.29 16.23
C GLY A 8 3.75 1.84 14.81
N ALA A 9 4.69 2.76 14.58
CA ALA A 9 4.87 3.43 13.28
C ALA A 9 5.03 2.45 12.10
N ASN A 10 5.60 1.27 12.36
CA ASN A 10 5.79 0.21 11.38
C ASN A 10 4.46 -0.39 10.87
N GLN A 11 3.53 -0.73 11.77
CA GLN A 11 2.23 -1.28 11.37
C GLN A 11 1.32 -0.22 10.73
N ALA A 12 1.39 1.03 11.18
CA ALA A 12 0.67 2.12 10.51
C ALA A 12 1.19 2.38 9.08
N SER A 13 2.51 2.24 8.86
CA SER A 13 3.11 2.36 7.52
C SER A 13 2.68 1.21 6.61
N LEU A 14 2.59 -0.02 7.14
CA LEU A 14 2.04 -1.18 6.42
C LEU A 14 0.57 -0.97 6.04
N VAL A 15 -0.26 -0.41 6.93
CA VAL A 15 -1.66 -0.08 6.62
C VAL A 15 -1.75 1.03 5.55
N GLY A 16 -0.87 2.02 5.58
CA GLY A 16 -0.77 3.04 4.53
C GLY A 16 -0.48 2.47 3.14
N CYS A 17 0.30 1.38 3.08
CA CYS A 17 0.59 0.67 1.82
C CYS A 17 -0.60 -0.12 1.26
N ILE A 18 -1.63 -0.37 2.08
CA ILE A 18 -2.89 -0.97 1.60
C ILE A 18 -3.72 0.08 0.83
N GLY A 19 -3.47 1.37 1.02
CA GLY A 19 -4.21 2.47 0.37
C GLY A 19 -4.34 2.31 -1.15
N PRO A 20 -3.23 2.18 -1.90
CA PRO A 20 -3.29 1.99 -3.35
C PRO A 20 -4.05 0.73 -3.79
N LEU A 21 -3.88 -0.38 -3.06
CA LEU A 21 -4.56 -1.64 -3.36
C LEU A 21 -6.06 -1.55 -3.06
N ALA A 22 -6.44 -0.89 -1.96
CA ALA A 22 -7.83 -0.62 -1.62
C ALA A 22 -8.49 0.27 -2.66
N THR A 23 -7.82 1.34 -3.10
CA THR A 23 -8.33 2.21 -4.18
C THR A 23 -8.51 1.43 -5.50
N MET A 24 -7.58 0.55 -5.87
CA MET A 24 -7.74 -0.33 -7.03
C MET A 24 -8.93 -1.29 -6.87
N ALA A 25 -9.08 -1.93 -5.70
CA ALA A 25 -10.18 -2.84 -5.42
C ALA A 25 -11.55 -2.12 -5.48
N PHE A 26 -11.63 -0.90 -4.95
CA PHE A 26 -12.81 -0.05 -5.06
C PHE A 26 -13.11 0.34 -6.52
N ALA A 27 -12.09 0.70 -7.31
CA ALA A 27 -12.27 1.02 -8.72
C ALA A 27 -12.81 -0.19 -9.51
N TRP A 28 -12.29 -1.39 -9.26
CA TRP A 28 -12.81 -2.61 -9.88
C TRP A 28 -14.24 -2.94 -9.42
N ALA A 29 -14.51 -2.87 -8.12
CA ALA A 29 -15.79 -3.30 -7.53
C ALA A 29 -16.95 -2.32 -7.76
N PHE A 30 -16.70 -1.00 -7.75
CA PHE A 30 -17.74 0.02 -7.91
C PHE A 30 -17.84 0.57 -9.34
N LEU A 31 -16.72 0.68 -10.06
CA LEU A 31 -16.69 1.27 -11.41
C LEU A 31 -16.83 0.21 -12.51
N GLY A 32 -16.64 -1.08 -12.18
CA GLY A 32 -16.73 -2.18 -13.15
C GLY A 32 -15.56 -2.19 -14.15
N GLU A 33 -14.45 -1.54 -13.81
CA GLU A 33 -13.33 -1.35 -14.72
C GLU A 33 -12.58 -2.67 -14.93
N VAL A 34 -12.39 -3.07 -16.20
CA VAL A 34 -11.66 -4.30 -16.52
C VAL A 34 -10.18 -4.08 -16.19
N ILE A 35 -9.61 -4.91 -15.32
CA ILE A 35 -8.21 -4.80 -14.92
C ILE A 35 -7.34 -4.94 -16.17
N THR A 36 -6.76 -3.83 -16.60
CA THR A 36 -5.91 -3.78 -17.79
C THR A 36 -4.48 -4.25 -17.45
N PRO A 37 -3.70 -4.70 -18.45
CA PRO A 37 -2.29 -5.07 -18.23
C PRO A 37 -1.45 -3.92 -17.65
N VAL A 38 -1.81 -2.68 -17.99
CA VAL A 38 -1.17 -1.46 -17.45
C VAL A 38 -1.44 -1.32 -15.95
N GLN A 39 -2.64 -1.67 -15.49
CA GLN A 39 -2.97 -1.62 -14.08
C GLN A 39 -2.23 -2.69 -13.27
N LEU A 40 -2.01 -3.86 -13.88
CA LEU A 40 -1.17 -4.90 -13.29
C LEU A 40 0.30 -4.44 -13.19
N ALA A 41 0.82 -3.76 -14.23
CA ALA A 41 2.15 -3.17 -14.18
C ALA A 41 2.26 -2.08 -13.09
N GLY A 42 1.24 -1.23 -12.96
CA GLY A 42 1.15 -0.24 -11.88
C GLY A 42 1.09 -0.87 -10.49
N ALA A 43 0.33 -1.97 -10.34
CA ALA A 43 0.25 -2.72 -9.09
C ALA A 43 1.62 -3.33 -8.70
N ILE A 44 2.33 -3.94 -9.66
CA ILE A 44 3.68 -4.48 -9.46
C ILE A 44 4.65 -3.35 -9.08
N LEU A 45 4.58 -2.20 -9.75
CA LEU A 45 5.42 -1.03 -9.45
C LEU A 45 5.20 -0.52 -8.02
N VAL A 46 3.94 -0.40 -7.59
CA VAL A 46 3.58 0.01 -6.23
C VAL A 46 4.06 -1.02 -5.22
N LEU A 47 3.82 -2.32 -5.46
CA LEU A 47 4.29 -3.39 -4.59
C LEU A 47 5.81 -3.38 -4.46
N ALA A 48 6.54 -3.16 -5.55
CA ALA A 48 8.00 -3.02 -5.54
C ALA A 48 8.46 -1.80 -4.73
N GLY A 49 7.82 -0.65 -4.91
CA GLY A 49 8.10 0.56 -4.13
C GLY A 49 7.84 0.36 -2.63
N VAL A 50 6.71 -0.27 -2.29
CA VAL A 50 6.37 -0.64 -0.90
C VAL A 50 7.38 -1.61 -0.33
N LEU A 51 7.79 -2.64 -1.08
CA LEU A 51 8.82 -3.59 -0.65
C LEU A 51 10.15 -2.89 -0.39
N ILE A 52 10.58 -1.98 -1.27
CA ILE A 52 11.81 -1.21 -1.08
C ILE A 52 11.73 -0.36 0.20
N ILE A 53 10.60 0.31 0.43
CA ILE A 53 10.39 1.15 1.62
C ILE A 53 10.29 0.28 2.89
N SER A 54 9.62 -0.86 2.82
CA SER A 54 9.38 -1.75 3.96
C SER A 54 10.62 -2.59 4.31
N LEU A 55 11.45 -2.92 3.33
CA LEU A 55 12.73 -3.61 3.53
C LEU A 55 13.83 -2.64 3.96
N LYS A 56 13.68 -1.33 3.71
CA LYS A 56 14.53 -0.33 4.35
C LYS A 56 14.20 -0.39 5.84
N PRO A 57 15.13 -0.86 6.70
CA PRO A 57 14.89 -0.87 8.12
C PRO A 57 14.61 0.58 8.50
N GLN A 58 13.44 0.82 9.07
CA GLN A 58 13.24 2.01 9.88
C GLN A 58 14.21 1.82 11.05
N THR A 59 15.45 2.28 10.86
CA THR A 59 16.35 2.58 11.97
C THR A 59 15.56 3.57 12.81
N ALA A 60 14.89 3.02 13.82
CA ALA A 60 14.37 3.78 14.93
C ALA A 60 15.59 4.44 15.56
N ALA A 61 15.82 5.68 15.15
CA ALA A 61 16.69 6.61 15.85
C ALA A 61 15.94 7.15 17.07
#